data_AF-A0A383BET2-F1
#
_entry.id   AF-A0A383BET2-F1
#
_cell.length_a   1.000
_cell.length_b   1.000
_cell.length_c   1.000
_cell.angle_alpha   90.00
_cell.angle_beta   90.00
_cell.angle_gamma   90.00
#
_symmetry.space_group_name_H-M   'P 1'
#
loop_
_entity.id
_entity.type
_entity.pdbx_description
1 polymer ?
#
loop_
_entity_poly.entity_id
_entity_poly.type
_entity_poly.pdbx_seq_one_letter_code
_entity_poly.pdbx_strand_id
1 'polypeptide(L)' 'MQLFETKRRTPAINLAALIDILFLLIIFFVVSSRIIGESGVKLVLPYDKSKSSVTVEMPLLEMSAEGKLMLQ' A
#
# COMPACT_ATOMS: atom_id res chain seq x y z
N MET A 1 58.61 8.92 32.52
CA MET A 1 57.14 8.83 32.36
C MET A 1 56.87 8.51 30.90
N GLN A 2 56.43 7.29 30.58
CA GLN A 2 56.11 6.90 29.20
C GLN A 2 54.69 7.39 28.88
N LEU A 3 54.58 8.28 27.89
CA LEU A 3 53.31 8.82 27.41
C LEU A 3 52.68 7.78 26.49
N PHE A 4 51.56 7.19 26.93
CA PHE A 4 50.78 6.28 26.11
C PHE A 4 50.02 7.07 25.05
N GLU A 5 50.53 7.08 23.83
CA GLU A 5 49.85 7.59 22.65
C GLU A 5 48.59 6.73 22.37
N THR A 6 47.42 7.24 22.73
CA THR A 6 46.15 6.60 22.40
C THR A 6 45.85 6.84 20.92
N LYS A 7 46.18 5.87 20.06
CA LYS A 7 45.84 5.92 18.64
C LYS A 7 44.32 6.06 18.47
N ARG A 8 43.87 7.25 18.08
CA ARG A 8 42.46 7.56 17.84
C ARG A 8 41.98 6.71 16.66
N ARG A 9 41.19 5.66 16.92
CA ARG A 9 40.59 4.85 15.86
C ARG A 9 39.54 5.70 15.15
N THR A 10 39.74 5.93 13.85
CA THR A 10 38.70 6.49 13.00
C THR A 10 37.62 5.42 12.79
N PRO A 11 36.34 5.72 13.02
CA PRO A 11 35.29 4.76 12.72
C PRO A 11 35.23 4.51 11.21
N ALA A 12 35.33 3.24 10.80
CA ALA A 12 35.18 2.81 9.42
C ALA A 12 33.76 2.29 9.20
N ILE A 13 33.12 2.72 8.10
CA ILE A 13 31.81 2.22 7.71
C ILE A 13 31.97 0.83 7.09
N ASN A 14 31.16 -0.13 7.54
CA ASN A 14 31.13 -1.46 6.94
C ASN A 14 30.18 -1.46 5.72
N LEU A 15 30.75 -1.41 4.51
CA LEU A 15 29.98 -1.42 3.26
C LEU A 15 29.10 -2.67 3.13
N ALA A 16 29.53 -3.83 3.62
CA ALA A 16 28.73 -5.05 3.54
C ALA A 16 27.41 -4.92 4.31
N ALA A 17 27.44 -4.32 5.50
CA ALA A 17 26.24 -4.04 6.28
C ALA A 17 25.32 -3.01 5.61
N LEU A 18 25.90 -2.00 4.94
CA LEU A 18 25.13 -0.98 4.23
C LEU A 18 24.37 -1.56 3.02
N ILE A 19 25.04 -2.43 2.26
CA ILE A 19 24.45 -3.10 1.10
C ILE A 19 23.26 -3.97 1.53
N ASP A 20 23.37 -4.68 2.65
CA ASP A 20 22.30 -5.54 3.18
C ASP A 20 21.05 -4.74 3.55
N ILE A 21 21.22 -3.60 4.26
CA ILE A 21 20.11 -2.70 4.59
C ILE A 21 19.45 -2.15 3.31
N LEU A 22 20.26 -1.74 2.33
CA LEU A 22 19.73 -1.19 1.07
C LEU A 22 18.94 -2.25 0.28
N PHE A 23 19.42 -3.49 0.27
CA PHE A 23 18.75 -4.61 -0.37
C PHE A 23 17.39 -4.92 0.28
N LEU A 24 17.35 -4.94 1.62
CA LEU A 24 16.11 -5.13 2.37
C LEU A 24 15.08 -4.02 2.06
N LEU A 25 15.52 -2.76 1.97
CA LEU A 25 14.66 -1.64 1.61
C LEU A 25 14.08 -1.77 0.19
N ILE A 26 14.89 -2.21 -0.78
CA ILE A 26 14.43 -2.41 -2.16
C ILE A 26 13.39 -3.53 -2.23
N ILE A 27 13.64 -4.67 -1.58
CA ILE A 27 12.66 -5.77 -1.53
C ILE A 27 11.37 -5.30 -0.90
N PHE A 28 11.46 -4.63 0.25
CA PHE A 28 10.30 -4.11 0.95
C PHE A 28 9.46 -3.19 0.06
N PHE A 29 10.11 -2.25 -0.64
CA PHE A 29 9.44 -1.31 -1.54
C PHE A 29 8.75 -2.00 -2.72
N VAL A 30 9.44 -2.95 -3.37
CA VAL A 30 8.88 -3.70 -4.49
C VAL A 30 7.66 -4.50 -4.05
N VAL A 31 7.73 -5.15 -2.89
CA VAL A 31 6.60 -5.92 -2.33
C VAL A 31 5.44 -5.01 -1.95
N SER A 32 5.70 -3.87 -1.28
CA SER A 32 4.65 -2.95 -0.85
C SER A 32 3.94 -2.26 -2.02
N SER A 33 4.65 -1.98 -3.13
CA SER A 33 4.06 -1.33 -4.30
C SER A 33 2.93 -2.13 -4.96
N ARG A 34 2.92 -3.46 -4.79
CA ARG A 34 1.88 -4.34 -5.36
C ARG A 34 0.60 -4.41 -4.52
N ILE A 35 0.58 -3.77 -3.34
CA ILE A 35 -0.53 -3.85 -2.37
C ILE A 35 -1.61 -2.79 -2.65
N ILE A 36 -1.41 -1.88 -3.60
CA ILE A 36 -2.46 -0.97 -4.07
C ILE A 36 -3.44 -1.78 -4.94
N GLY A 37 -4.29 -2.55 -4.27
CA GLY A 37 -5.37 -3.30 -4.88
C GLY A 37 -6.32 -2.35 -5.60
N GLU A 38 -6.80 -2.78 -6.76
CA GLU A 38 -7.86 -2.13 -7.52
C GLU A 38 -9.18 -2.19 -6.73
N SER A 39 -9.29 -1.42 -5.63
CA SER A 39 -10.53 -1.24 -4.87
C SER A 39 -11.46 -0.21 -5.55
N GLY A 40 -11.52 -0.26 -6.88
CA GLY A 40 -12.41 0.58 -7.67
C GLY A 40 -13.40 -0.32 -8.40
N VAL A 41 -14.64 -0.40 -7.90
CA VAL A 41 -15.72 -0.95 -8.73
C VAL A 41 -15.86 -0.01 -9.93
N LYS A 42 -15.51 -0.50 -11.12
CA LYS A 42 -15.68 0.26 -12.36
C LYS A 42 -17.18 0.34 -12.67
N LEU A 43 -17.84 1.34 -12.08
CA LEU A 43 -19.24 1.67 -12.35
C LEU A 43 -19.35 2.26 -13.76
N VAL A 44 -19.61 1.41 -14.75
CA VAL A 44 -20.08 1.86 -16.06
C VAL A 44 -21.57 2.12 -15.93
N LEU A 45 -21.96 3.37 -15.72
CA LEU A 45 -23.38 3.74 -15.78
C LEU A 45 -23.83 3.68 -17.25
N PRO A 46 -24.83 2.84 -17.60
CA PRO A 46 -25.40 2.87 -18.93
C PRO A 46 -26.11 4.21 -19.15
N TYR A 47 -25.68 4.98 -20.14
CA TYR A 47 -26.39 6.20 -20.57
C TYR A 47 -27.60 5.78 -21.39
N ASP A 48 -28.75 5.64 -20.74
CA ASP A 48 -30.02 5.45 -21.42
C ASP A 48 -30.45 6.77 -22.10
N LYS A 49 -30.79 6.71 -23.39
CA LYS A 49 -31.23 7.87 -24.17
C LYS A 49 -32.70 8.24 -23.92
N SER A 50 -33.40 7.53 -23.06
CA SER A 50 -34.75 7.88 -22.65
C SER A 50 -34.73 8.71 -21.37
N LYS A 51 -34.96 10.02 -21.51
CA LYS A 51 -35.33 10.88 -20.38
C LYS A 51 -36.72 10.46 -19.90
N SER A 52 -36.81 9.44 -19.05
CA SER A 52 -37.89 9.33 -18.09
C SER A 52 -37.26 9.39 -16.72
N SER A 53 -37.66 10.39 -15.94
CA SER A 53 -37.32 10.50 -14.53
C SER A 53 -37.93 9.31 -13.81
N VAL A 54 -37.21 8.18 -13.79
CA VAL A 54 -37.48 7.10 -12.87
C VAL A 54 -37.07 7.63 -11.51
N THR A 55 -38.02 7.74 -10.59
CA THR A 55 -37.73 7.93 -9.17
C THR A 55 -36.75 6.83 -8.77
N VAL A 56 -35.49 7.20 -8.57
CA VAL A 56 -34.46 6.27 -8.12
C VAL A 56 -34.77 5.97 -6.66
N GLU A 57 -35.59 4.96 -6.41
CA GLU A 57 -35.51 4.23 -5.15
C GLU A 57 -34.10 3.68 -5.10
N MET A 58 -33.22 4.34 -4.34
CA MET A 58 -31.86 3.86 -4.12
C MET A 58 -31.98 2.54 -3.38
N PRO A 59 -31.68 1.39 -4.01
CA PRO A 59 -31.80 0.13 -3.30
C PRO A 59 -30.71 0.10 -2.22
N LEU A 60 -31.14 0.00 -0.96
CA LEU A 60 -30.22 -0.10 0.17
C LEU A 60 -29.55 -1.47 0.10
N LEU A 61 -28.26 -1.47 -0.23
CA LEU A 61 -27.45 -2.66 -0.30
C LEU A 61 -26.75 -2.85 1.04
N GLU A 62 -27.22 -3.83 1.83
CA GLU A 62 -26.58 -4.20 3.09
C GLU A 62 -25.60 -5.37 2.85
N MET A 63 -24.37 -5.20 3.33
CA MET A 63 -23.31 -6.21 3.24
C MET A 63 -23.06 -6.80 4.63
N SER A 64 -23.39 -8.08 4.80
CA SER A 64 -23.11 -8.81 6.04
C SER A 64 -21.61 -9.11 6.15
N ALA A 65 -21.08 -9.22 7.37
CA ALA A 65 -19.66 -9.48 7.63
C ALA A 65 -19.14 -10.79 6.99
N GLU A 66 -20.05 -11.71 6.64
CA GLU A 66 -19.81 -12.97 5.96
C GLU A 66 -19.76 -12.83 4.42
N GLY A 67 -19.81 -11.61 3.88
CA GLY A 67 -19.71 -11.33 2.45
C GLY A 67 -21.00 -11.60 1.66
N LYS A 68 -22.14 -11.77 2.34
CA LYS A 68 -23.44 -11.97 1.70
C LYS A 68 -24.10 -10.61 1.45
N LEU A 69 -24.42 -10.36 0.18
CA LEU A 69 -25.14 -9.16 -0.25
C LEU A 69 -26.65 -9.46 -0.31
N MET A 70 -27.46 -8.62 0.33
CA MET A 70 -28.92 -8.70 0.27
C MET A 70 -29.49 -7.38 -0.26
N LEU A 71 -30.51 -7.48 -1.11
CA LEU A 71 -31.26 -6.35 -1.63
C LEU A 71 -32.64 -6.38 -0.95
N GLN A 72 -33.04 -5.27 -0.32
CA GLN A 72 -34.37 -5.11 0.27
C GLN A 72 -35.34 -4.50 -0.75
#